data_AF-A0A1B9LNG7-F1
#
_entry.id   AF-A0A1B9LNG7-F1
#
_cell.length_a   1.000
_cell.length_b   1.000
_cell.length_c   1.000
_cell.angle_alpha   90.00
_cell.angle_beta   90.00
_cell.angle_gamma   90.00
#
_symmetry.space_group_name_H-M   'P 1'
#
loop_
_entity.id
_entity.type
_entity.pdbx_description
1 polymer ?
#
loop_
_entity_poly.entity_id
_entity_poly.type
_entity_poly.pdbx_seq_one_letter_code
_entity_poly.pdbx_strand_id
1 'polypeptide(L)' 'MVTKAELKILEKAFMAGLTGTYFQSESKLAKKLVEDGLLQEVTSEEITCFGMMIVRHLNLTLLGHFIYCDSCAEE' A
#
# COMPACT_ATOMS: atom_id res chain seq x y z
N MET A 1 3.38 18.02 1.61
CA MET A 1 4.46 17.13 2.10
C MET A 1 3.83 16.00 2.87
N VAL A 2 4.25 14.78 2.58
CA VAL A 2 3.79 13.57 3.26
C VAL A 2 4.46 13.50 4.63
N THR A 3 3.69 13.16 5.66
CA THR A 3 4.22 13.01 7.02
C THR A 3 5.04 11.73 7.15
N LYS A 4 5.94 11.67 8.15
CA LYS A 4 6.69 10.43 8.45
C LYS A 4 5.79 9.22 8.72
N ALA A 5 4.60 9.44 9.28
CA ALA A 5 3.64 8.37 9.53
C ALA A 5 3.01 7.85 8.23
N GLU A 6 2.68 8.75 7.30
CA GLU A 6 2.16 8.41 5.98
C GLU A 6 3.24 7.71 5.14
N LEU A 7 4.49 8.19 5.18
CA LEU A 7 5.62 7.55 4.50
C LEU A 7 5.83 6.11 4.94
N LYS A 8 5.74 5.81 6.24
CA LYS A 8 5.82 4.42 6.74
C LYS A 8 4.70 3.52 6.21
N ILE A 9 3.53 4.07 5.89
CA ILE A 9 2.45 3.29 5.27
C ILE A 9 2.77 3.05 3.79
N LEU A 10 3.22 4.09 3.07
CA LEU A 10 3.63 3.95 1.68
C LEU A 10 4.79 2.97 1.52
N GLU A 11 5.77 2.99 2.42
CA GLU A 11 6.88 2.04 2.49
C GLU A 11 6.38 0.60 2.67
N LYS A 12 5.41 0.37 3.56
CA LYS A 12 4.83 -0.98 3.75
C LYS A 12 4.13 -1.48 2.49
N ALA A 13 3.35 -0.61 1.82
CA ALA A 13 2.71 -0.95 0.56
C ALA A 13 3.73 -1.21 -0.55
N PHE A 14 4.82 -0.42 -0.60
CA PHE A 14 5.94 -0.62 -1.52
C PHE A 14 6.61 -1.97 -1.33
N MET A 15 7.01 -2.29 -0.09
CA MET A 15 7.66 -3.55 0.26
C MET A 15 6.76 -4.75 0.02
N ALA A 16 5.46 -4.62 0.28
CA ALA A 16 4.47 -5.65 -0.03
C ALA A 16 4.44 -5.96 -1.53
N GLY A 17 4.39 -4.92 -2.37
CA GLY A 17 4.45 -5.06 -3.83
C GLY A 17 5.74 -5.73 -4.34
N LEU A 18 6.90 -5.42 -3.74
CA LEU A 18 8.17 -6.04 -4.12
C LEU A 18 8.30 -7.51 -3.68
N THR A 19 7.76 -7.84 -2.52
CA THR A 19 7.87 -9.18 -1.93
C THR A 19 6.76 -10.13 -2.38
N GLY A 20 5.76 -9.63 -3.11
CA GLY A 20 4.56 -10.39 -3.44
C GLY A 20 3.72 -10.72 -2.21
N THR A 21 3.83 -9.93 -1.14
CA THR A 21 2.99 -10.06 0.06
C THR A 21 1.86 -9.04 0.03
N TYR A 22 0.84 -9.25 0.85
CA TYR A 22 -0.31 -8.35 0.94
C TYR A 22 -0.18 -7.37 2.10
N PHE A 23 -0.33 -6.07 1.81
CA PHE A 23 -0.44 -5.06 2.84
C PHE A 23 -1.92 -4.73 3.11
N GLN A 24 -2.36 -4.92 4.36
CA GLN A 24 -3.73 -4.62 4.79
C GLN A 24 -3.71 -3.58 5.91
N SER A 25 -4.61 -2.60 5.84
CA SER A 25 -4.79 -1.62 6.91
C SER A 25 -6.18 -1.03 6.90
N GLU A 26 -6.83 -1.00 8.07
CA GLU A 26 -8.10 -0.28 8.28
C GLU A 26 -7.88 1.09 8.95
N SER A 27 -6.62 1.51 9.12
CA SER A 27 -6.29 2.75 9.81
C SER A 27 -6.88 3.96 9.07
N LYS A 28 -7.28 5.00 9.83
CA LYS A 28 -7.76 6.27 9.25
C LYS A 28 -6.73 6.88 8.29
N LEU A 29 -5.45 6.69 8.57
CA LEU A 29 -4.36 7.20 7.75
C LEU A 29 -4.27 6.46 6.41
N ALA A 30 -4.40 5.14 6.40
CA ALA A 30 -4.44 4.37 5.15
C ALA A 30 -5.65 4.77 4.28
N LYS A 31 -6.83 4.96 4.89
CA LYS A 31 -8.02 5.43 4.18
C LYS A 31 -7.82 6.80 3.55
N LYS A 32 -7.23 7.74 4.31
CA LYS A 32 -6.85 9.05 3.78
C LYS A 32 -5.90 8.92 2.59
N LEU A 33 -4.89 8.05 2.65
CA LEU A 33 -3.96 7.84 1.54
C LEU A 33 -4.61 7.22 0.30
N VAL A 34 -5.71 6.47 0.47
CA VAL A 34 -6.55 6.02 -0.64
C VAL A 34 -7.35 7.19 -1.23
N GLU A 35 -7.96 8.02 -0.37
CA GLU A 35 -8.68 9.24 -0.80
C GLU A 35 -7.76 10.25 -1.51
N ASP A 36 -6.51 10.37 -1.05
CA ASP A 36 -5.46 11.19 -1.65
C ASP A 36 -4.90 10.59 -2.96
N GLY A 37 -5.34 9.39 -3.34
CA GLY A 37 -4.94 8.72 -4.58
C GLY A 37 -3.52 8.14 -4.56
N LEU A 38 -2.90 8.01 -3.39
CA LEU A 38 -1.55 7.44 -3.21
C LEU A 38 -1.59 5.92 -3.04
N LEU A 39 -2.68 5.39 -2.48
CA LEU A 39 -2.97 3.97 -2.38
C LEU A 39 -4.25 3.64 -3.15
N GLN A 40 -4.40 2.36 -3.49
CA GLN A 40 -5.64 1.82 -4.04
C GLN A 40 -5.99 0.50 -3.35
N GLU A 41 -7.29 0.28 -3.13
CA GLU A 41 -7.81 -1.00 -2.67
C GLU A 41 -7.85 -2.00 -3.85
N VAL A 42 -7.27 -3.18 -3.62
CA VAL A 42 -7.23 -4.28 -4.59
C VAL A 42 -7.84 -5.52 -3.94
N THR A 43 -8.58 -6.28 -4.73
CA THR A 43 -9.07 -7.61 -4.34
C THR A 43 -8.37 -8.66 -5.19
N SER A 44 -7.72 -9.62 -4.53
CA SER A 44 -7.00 -10.73 -5.15
C SER A 44 -7.62 -12.06 -4.74
N GLU A 45 -7.65 -13.01 -5.67
CA GLU A 45 -8.06 -14.39 -5.42
C GLU A 45 -6.82 -15.27 -5.30
N GLU A 46 -6.73 -16.02 -4.21
CA GLU A 46 -5.59 -16.89 -3.90
C GLU A 46 -6.07 -18.31 -3.59
N ILE A 47 -5.43 -19.31 -4.19
CA ILE A 47 -5.64 -20.71 -3.83
C ILE A 47 -4.68 -21.05 -2.70
N THR A 48 -5.21 -21.30 -1.51
CA THR A 48 -4.44 -21.65 -0.32
C THR A 48 -4.72 -23.10 0.11
N CYS A 49 -4.04 -23.58 1.15
CA CYS A 49 -4.37 -24.87 1.78
C CYS A 49 -5.76 -24.90 2.43
N PHE A 50 -6.42 -23.74 2.59
CA PHE A 50 -7.79 -23.62 3.09
C PHE A 50 -8.82 -23.49 1.96
N GLY A 51 -8.40 -23.59 0.70
CA GLY A 51 -9.22 -23.37 -0.48
C GLY A 51 -9.04 -21.97 -1.07
N MET A 52 -10.00 -21.57 -1.90
CA MET A 52 -10.01 -20.25 -2.55
C MET A 52 -10.31 -19.16 -1.53
N MET A 53 -9.36 -18.25 -1.34
CA MET A 53 -9.47 -17.11 -0.45
C MET A 53 -9.52 -15.82 -1.27
N ILE A 54 -10.35 -14.88 -0.82
CA ILE A 54 -10.43 -13.53 -1.36
C ILE A 54 -9.72 -12.60 -0.39
N VAL A 55 -8.66 -11.93 -0.85
CA VAL A 55 -7.84 -11.04 -0.03
C VAL A 55 -8.03 -9.61 -0.51
N ARG A 56 -8.45 -8.73 0.41
CA ARG A 56 -8.47 -7.28 0.19
C ARG A 56 -7.17 -6.68 0.71
N HIS A 57 -6.46 -5.94 -0.10
CA HIS A 57 -5.18 -5.34 0.26
C HIS A 57 -4.99 -3.98 -0.42
N LEU A 58 -3.93 -3.28 -0.04
CA LEU A 58 -3.60 -1.94 -0.49
C LEU A 58 -2.32 -1.98 -1.33
N ASN A 59 -2.39 -1.45 -2.54
CA ASN A 59 -1.25 -1.23 -3.42
C ASN A 59 -0.94 0.25 -3.58
N LEU A 60 0.32 0.58 -3.87
CA LEU A 60 0.68 1.90 -4.34
C LEU A 60 0.06 2.17 -5.71
N THR A 61 -0.44 3.39 -5.90
CA THR A 61 -0.72 3.91 -7.24
C THR A 61 0.57 4.40 -7.88
N LEU A 62 0.53 4.74 -9.16
CA LEU A 62 1.65 5.40 -9.83
C LEU A 62 2.07 6.70 -9.12
N LEU A 63 1.10 7.49 -8.66
CA LEU A 63 1.36 8.70 -7.87
C LEU A 63 2.00 8.37 -6.52
N GLY A 64 1.50 7.34 -5.84
CA GLY A 64 2.08 6.85 -4.59
C GLY A 64 3.56 6.46 -4.75
N HIS A 65 3.91 5.80 -5.86
CA HIS A 65 5.29 5.46 -6.18
C HIS A 65 6.18 6.69 -6.32
N PHE A 66 5.77 7.71 -7.10
CA PHE A 66 6.55 8.94 -7.24
C PHE A 66 6.76 9.64 -5.90
N ILE A 67 5.68 9.81 -5.14
CA ILE A 67 5.72 10.52 -3.86
C ILE A 67 6.62 9.80 -2.84
N TYR A 68 6.55 8.48 -2.78
CA TYR A 68 7.43 7.70 -1.90
C TYR A 68 8.90 7.81 -2.33
N CYS A 69 9.19 7.62 -3.63
CA CYS A 69 10.55 7.71 -4.15
C CYS A 69 11.18 9.10 -3.98
N ASP A 70 10.43 10.17 -4.26
CA ASP A 70 10.90 11.55 -4.09
C ASP A 70 11.22 11.83 -2.61
N SER A 71 10.42 11.30 -1.70
CA SER A 71 10.67 11.45 -0.26
C SER A 71 11.89 10.67 0.24
N CYS A 72 12.31 9.61 -0.46
CA CYS A 72 13.55 8.88 -0.18
C CYS A 72 14.79 9.55 -0.77
N ALA A 73 14.65 10.38 -1.80
CA ALA A 73 15.76 11.12 -2.41
C ALA A 73 16.17 12.36 -1.61
N GLU A 74 15.30 12.82 -0.69
CA GLU A 74 15.54 13.96 0.21
C GLU A 74 16.18 13.56 1.56
N GLU A 75 16.49 12.26 1.77
CA GLU A 75 17.27 11.74 2.92
C GLU A 75 18.75 11.52 2.57
#